data_AF-A0A098QSW6-F1
#
_entry.id   AF-A0A098QSW6-F1
#
_cell.length_a   1.000
_cell.length_b   1.000
_cell.length_c   1.000
_cell.angle_alpha   90.00
_cell.angle_beta   90.00
_cell.angle_gamma   90.00
#
_symmetry.space_group_name_H-M   'P 1'
#
loop_
_entity.id
_entity.type
_entity.pdbx_description
1 polymer ?
#
loop_
_entity_poly.entity_id
_entity_poly.type
_entity_poly.pdbx_seq_one_letter_code
_entity_poly.pdbx_strand_id
1 'polypeptide(L)'
;MSENKTRGLPKRPVFLLLLTALACSGIWAQTLGFQGNARITLDGSTSASGTLTVRHRGAATDFFLTFGPGNGGSFEPRTMTDGTNDLSYYLVDNPASGTVLKDLSVSPNPEEVITGTFPEKNKGGWQSQEPSFTVQIAGGVFLQGNYDDGVTVSLYQGTLSNYTFVESTTLDISARVRPVLELAIVEPGGFFDETRTNYTIDFGIISPASVGNADLVVRSNGLFSISMSSQNAGQMIHSDPADPSTIPYDLYLNSGLVDLSSGGTVTVLSSQGPTEITGQRYPLEVEIPQLGFPTEGSYSDSITITVAAN
;
A
#
# COMPACT_ATOMS: atom_id res chain seq x y z
N MET A 1 64.38 -99.53 -7.03
CA MET A 1 63.48 -99.36 -5.87
C MET A 1 63.30 -97.85 -5.68
N SER A 2 62.08 -97.36 -5.87
CA SER A 2 61.75 -95.95 -6.08
C SER A 2 61.65 -95.18 -4.76
N GLU A 3 62.36 -94.05 -4.65
CA GLU A 3 62.38 -93.18 -3.46
C GLU A 3 61.43 -92.00 -3.67
N ASN A 4 60.32 -91.99 -2.94
CA ASN A 4 59.20 -91.06 -3.12
C ASN A 4 59.38 -89.84 -2.21
N LYS A 5 59.65 -88.67 -2.81
CA LYS A 5 59.95 -87.40 -2.13
C LYS A 5 58.66 -86.60 -1.91
N THR A 6 58.09 -86.66 -0.71
CA THR A 6 56.92 -85.87 -0.28
C THR A 6 57.30 -84.39 -0.08
N ARG A 7 56.70 -83.51 -0.89
CA ARG A 7 56.80 -82.05 -0.78
C ARG A 7 55.94 -81.54 0.38
N GLY A 8 56.56 -80.84 1.35
CA GLY A 8 55.87 -80.09 2.38
C GLY A 8 55.23 -78.80 1.82
N LEU A 9 53.96 -78.57 2.15
CA LEU A 9 53.23 -77.33 1.87
C LEU A 9 53.70 -76.22 2.84
N PRO A 10 53.90 -74.97 2.38
CA PRO A 10 54.30 -73.86 3.24
C PRO A 10 53.14 -73.39 4.13
N LYS A 11 53.38 -73.29 5.44
CA LYS A 11 52.47 -72.62 6.40
C LYS A 11 52.39 -71.14 6.05
N ARG A 12 51.20 -70.68 5.64
CA ARG A 12 50.92 -69.26 5.42
C ARG A 12 50.74 -68.54 6.76
N PRO A 13 51.33 -67.36 6.97
CA PRO A 13 51.05 -66.53 8.14
C PRO A 13 49.61 -66.01 8.07
N VAL A 14 48.83 -66.24 9.12
CA VAL A 14 47.52 -65.61 9.30
C VAL A 14 47.76 -64.22 9.86
N PHE A 15 47.59 -63.20 9.02
CA PHE A 15 47.59 -61.79 9.44
C PHE A 15 46.19 -61.47 9.97
N LEU A 16 46.05 -61.32 11.28
CA LEU A 16 44.81 -60.85 11.90
C LEU A 16 44.81 -59.31 11.84
N LEU A 17 44.09 -58.76 10.86
CA LEU A 17 43.86 -57.33 10.72
C LEU A 17 42.71 -56.93 11.64
N LEU A 18 43.04 -56.33 12.79
CA LEU A 18 42.05 -55.77 13.70
C LEU A 18 41.60 -54.40 13.17
N LEU A 19 40.49 -54.36 12.42
CA LEU A 19 39.81 -53.11 12.09
C LEU A 19 39.08 -52.61 13.34
N THR A 20 39.61 -51.56 13.97
CA THR A 20 38.88 -50.75 14.94
C THR A 20 38.15 -49.65 14.19
N ALA A 21 36.82 -49.79 14.05
CA ALA A 21 35.99 -48.68 13.62
C ALA A 21 35.80 -47.73 14.80
N LEU A 22 36.47 -46.57 14.79
CA LEU A 22 36.01 -45.44 15.59
C LEU A 22 34.69 -44.97 14.97
N ALA A 23 33.58 -45.28 15.64
CA ALA A 23 32.36 -44.53 15.42
C ALA A 23 32.62 -43.11 15.92
N CYS A 24 33.04 -42.21 15.02
CA CYS A 24 32.90 -40.80 15.26
C CYS A 24 31.41 -40.56 15.39
N SER A 25 30.92 -40.40 16.63
CA SER A 25 29.61 -39.82 16.86
C SER A 25 29.64 -38.45 16.19
N GLY A 26 29.10 -38.37 14.97
CA GLY A 26 29.02 -37.12 14.24
C GLY A 26 28.34 -36.14 15.17
N ILE A 27 29.09 -35.15 15.65
CA ILE A 27 28.52 -33.97 16.28
C ILE A 27 27.64 -33.41 15.18
N TRP A 28 26.33 -33.59 15.32
CA TRP A 28 25.38 -32.99 14.40
C TRP A 28 25.66 -31.50 14.47
N ALA A 29 26.22 -30.93 13.39
CA ALA A 29 26.50 -29.51 13.34
C ALA A 29 25.21 -28.77 13.68
N GLN A 30 25.27 -27.92 14.71
CA GLN A 30 24.19 -27.01 15.04
C GLN A 30 23.84 -26.23 13.78
N THR A 31 22.56 -26.21 13.42
CA THR A 31 22.12 -25.48 12.23
C THR A 31 20.95 -24.60 12.64
N LEU A 32 21.20 -23.30 12.68
CA LEU A 32 20.20 -22.25 12.81
C LEU A 32 20.11 -21.56 11.43
N GLY A 33 18.91 -21.18 11.00
CA GLY A 33 18.71 -20.50 9.72
C GLY A 33 17.24 -20.18 9.44
N PHE A 34 16.99 -19.39 8.42
CA PHE A 34 15.67 -19.15 7.86
C PHE A 34 15.18 -20.36 7.04
N GLN A 35 13.88 -20.38 6.83
CA GLN A 35 13.20 -21.29 5.92
C GLN A 35 12.24 -20.50 5.04
N GLY A 36 12.50 -20.47 3.73
CA GLY A 36 11.66 -19.78 2.75
C GLY A 36 12.01 -18.31 2.55
N ASN A 37 11.25 -17.65 1.68
CA ASN A 37 11.35 -16.22 1.43
C ASN A 37 10.25 -15.50 2.22
N ALA A 38 10.55 -14.29 2.68
CA ALA A 38 9.60 -13.47 3.40
C ALA A 38 9.03 -12.41 2.45
N ARG A 39 7.71 -12.41 2.28
CA ARG A 39 7.01 -11.40 1.49
C ARG A 39 5.77 -10.94 2.24
N ILE A 40 5.50 -9.64 2.16
CA ILE A 40 4.28 -9.04 2.67
C ILE A 40 3.67 -8.09 1.62
N THR A 41 2.35 -8.14 1.49
CA THR A 41 1.61 -7.29 0.55
C THR A 41 0.48 -6.58 1.28
N LEU A 42 0.41 -5.26 1.12
CA LEU A 42 -0.69 -4.42 1.56
C LEU A 42 -1.52 -4.05 0.33
N ASP A 43 -2.73 -4.59 0.18
CA ASP A 43 -3.62 -4.25 -0.94
C ASP A 43 -4.77 -3.36 -0.45
N GLY A 44 -4.54 -2.04 -0.49
CA GLY A 44 -5.47 -1.05 0.05
C GLY A 44 -5.63 -1.07 1.57
N SER A 45 -4.80 -1.81 2.31
CA SER A 45 -4.76 -1.81 3.78
C SER A 45 -3.65 -0.89 4.31
N THR A 46 -3.86 -0.32 5.50
CA THR A 46 -2.85 0.50 6.19
C THR A 46 -1.91 -0.33 7.08
N SER A 47 -2.19 -1.62 7.24
CA SER A 47 -1.33 -2.53 7.98
C SER A 47 -1.46 -3.96 7.47
N ALA A 48 -0.40 -4.75 7.62
CA ALA A 48 -0.41 -6.19 7.42
C ALA A 48 0.59 -6.85 8.38
N SER A 49 0.27 -8.05 8.87
CA SER A 49 1.20 -8.85 9.68
C SER A 49 1.85 -9.94 8.83
N GLY A 50 3.12 -10.19 9.09
CA GLY A 50 3.89 -11.26 8.47
C GLY A 50 4.57 -12.13 9.53
N THR A 51 5.07 -13.27 9.10
CA THR A 51 5.90 -14.16 9.93
C THR A 51 7.18 -14.53 9.20
N LEU A 52 8.22 -14.85 9.96
CA LEU A 52 9.46 -15.43 9.47
C LEU A 52 9.64 -16.81 10.06
N THR A 53 9.95 -17.82 9.26
CA THR A 53 10.25 -19.15 9.80
C THR A 53 11.73 -19.26 10.12
N VAL A 54 12.05 -19.38 11.42
CA VAL A 54 13.39 -19.71 11.90
C VAL A 54 13.41 -21.19 12.24
N ARG A 55 14.38 -21.92 11.72
CA ARG A 55 14.56 -23.36 11.98
C ARG A 55 15.85 -23.64 12.72
N HIS A 56 15.80 -24.61 13.61
CA HIS A 56 16.92 -24.98 14.47
C HIS A 56 17.04 -26.50 14.62
N ARG A 57 18.27 -27.00 14.72
CA ARG A 57 18.61 -28.35 15.18
C ARG A 57 19.91 -28.29 15.98
N GLY A 58 19.90 -28.79 17.22
CA GLY A 58 21.08 -28.82 18.08
C GLY A 58 20.76 -28.63 19.56
N ALA A 59 21.74 -28.11 20.31
CA ALA A 59 21.62 -27.72 21.71
C ALA A 59 20.65 -26.55 21.89
N ALA A 60 20.23 -26.27 23.13
CA ALA A 60 19.41 -25.10 23.42
C ALA A 60 20.09 -23.81 22.90
N THR A 61 19.31 -22.95 22.25
CA THR A 61 19.87 -21.80 21.50
C THR A 61 18.91 -20.62 21.54
N ASP A 62 19.40 -19.50 22.07
CA ASP A 62 18.74 -18.21 21.92
C ASP A 62 19.07 -17.60 20.55
N PHE A 63 18.14 -16.85 20.01
CA PHE A 63 18.33 -16.11 18.77
C PHE A 63 17.60 -14.77 18.82
N PHE A 64 18.00 -13.87 17.93
CA PHE A 64 17.22 -12.68 17.63
C PHE A 64 17.29 -12.31 16.15
N LEU A 65 16.28 -11.57 15.72
CA LEU A 65 16.12 -11.04 14.38
C LEU A 65 16.24 -9.52 14.41
N THR A 66 16.98 -8.97 13.46
CA THR A 66 17.08 -7.53 13.26
C THR A 66 16.62 -7.14 11.86
N PHE A 67 16.10 -5.94 11.71
CA PHE A 67 15.49 -5.46 10.46
C PHE A 67 16.18 -4.19 10.01
N GLY A 68 16.80 -4.21 8.83
CA GLY A 68 17.50 -3.06 8.26
C GLY A 68 16.58 -1.88 7.93
N PRO A 69 17.15 -0.73 7.53
CA PRO A 69 16.40 0.50 7.27
C PRO A 69 15.65 0.53 5.92
N GLY A 70 15.64 -0.59 5.18
CA GLY A 70 15.11 -0.64 3.81
C GLY A 70 15.95 0.20 2.84
N ASN A 71 15.43 0.41 1.63
CA ASN A 71 16.12 1.19 0.60
C ASN A 71 16.22 2.69 0.95
N GLY A 72 15.31 3.21 1.78
CA GLY A 72 15.27 4.62 2.19
C GLY A 72 16.29 5.01 3.27
N GLY A 73 16.96 4.06 3.92
CA GLY A 73 18.04 4.34 4.88
C GLY A 73 17.60 4.90 6.24
N SER A 74 16.29 4.90 6.54
CA SER A 74 15.72 5.34 7.82
C SER A 74 14.85 4.24 8.43
N PHE A 75 14.79 4.16 9.76
CA PHE A 75 13.90 3.22 10.47
C PHE A 75 12.52 3.82 10.79
N GLU A 76 12.45 5.14 10.92
CA GLU A 76 11.31 5.88 11.49
C GLU A 76 11.03 7.18 10.72
N PRO A 77 10.23 7.13 9.64
CA PRO A 77 9.73 5.92 8.97
C PRO A 77 10.77 5.31 8.02
N ARG A 78 10.50 4.08 7.57
CA ARG A 78 11.06 3.50 6.33
C ARG A 78 10.26 3.98 5.12
N THR A 79 10.80 3.78 3.92
CA THR A 79 10.18 4.24 2.68
C THR A 79 10.12 3.14 1.63
N MET A 80 8.91 2.85 1.13
CA MET A 80 8.70 2.14 -0.14
C MET A 80 8.62 3.15 -1.28
N THR A 81 8.98 2.77 -2.50
CA THR A 81 8.94 3.66 -3.67
C THR A 81 8.22 2.99 -4.84
N ASP A 82 7.50 3.79 -5.64
CA ASP A 82 6.97 3.37 -6.95
C ASP A 82 7.92 3.74 -8.11
N GLY A 83 9.11 4.26 -7.78
CA GLY A 83 10.10 4.81 -8.70
C GLY A 83 10.03 6.34 -8.87
N THR A 84 8.93 6.98 -8.48
CA THR A 84 8.72 8.43 -8.54
C THR A 84 8.32 9.02 -7.18
N ASN A 85 7.43 8.33 -6.48
CA ASN A 85 6.82 8.72 -5.23
C ASN A 85 7.24 7.78 -4.11
N ASP A 86 7.11 8.28 -2.88
CA ASP A 86 7.49 7.58 -1.67
C ASP A 86 6.27 7.30 -0.79
N LEU A 87 6.22 6.10 -0.21
CA LEU A 87 5.24 5.68 0.77
C LEU A 87 5.94 5.30 2.07
N SER A 88 5.74 6.13 3.09
CA SER A 88 6.33 5.93 4.42
C SER A 88 5.63 4.82 5.19
N TYR A 89 6.40 3.98 5.90
CA TYR A 89 5.87 2.90 6.74
C TYR A 89 6.76 2.62 7.95
N TYR A 90 6.21 1.91 8.92
CA TYR A 90 6.90 1.36 10.08
C TYR A 90 6.87 -0.16 10.03
N LEU A 91 7.94 -0.78 10.52
CA LEU A 91 8.01 -2.22 10.76
C LEU A 91 8.10 -2.39 12.28
N VAL A 92 7.06 -2.93 12.89
CA VAL A 92 6.89 -3.03 14.35
C VAL A 92 6.72 -4.49 14.78
N ASP A 93 7.04 -4.82 16.04
CA ASP A 93 6.87 -6.18 16.57
C ASP A 93 5.39 -6.59 16.64
N ASN A 94 4.55 -5.65 17.06
CA ASN A 94 3.13 -5.78 17.26
C ASN A 94 2.48 -4.38 17.19
N PRO A 95 1.33 -4.21 16.51
CA PRO A 95 0.67 -2.91 16.39
C PRO A 95 0.31 -2.23 17.70
N ALA A 96 0.19 -2.97 18.82
CA ALA A 96 -0.16 -2.38 20.12
C ALA A 96 1.03 -1.72 20.84
N SER A 97 2.27 -2.20 20.61
CA SER A 97 3.47 -1.60 21.22
C SER A 97 3.91 -0.35 20.45
N GLY A 98 3.78 -0.39 19.12
CA GLY A 98 4.36 0.61 18.22
C GLY A 98 5.89 0.59 18.19
N THR A 99 6.54 -0.42 18.81
CA THR A 99 8.01 -0.47 18.89
C THR A 99 8.60 -0.82 17.52
N VAL A 100 9.38 0.11 16.98
CA VAL A 100 9.97 -0.01 15.64
C VAL A 100 11.17 -0.94 15.69
N LEU A 101 11.11 -1.97 14.85
CA LEU A 101 12.17 -2.96 14.72
C LEU A 101 13.36 -2.37 13.96
N LYS A 102 14.57 -2.61 14.45
CA LYS A 102 15.82 -1.99 13.99
C LYS A 102 16.93 -3.01 13.78
N ASP A 103 18.06 -2.55 13.24
CA ASP A 103 19.29 -3.33 13.16
C ASP A 103 20.40 -2.82 14.05
N LEU A 104 21.50 -3.58 14.10
CA LEU A 104 22.62 -3.30 14.99
C LEU A 104 23.39 -2.01 14.64
N SER A 105 23.11 -1.36 13.50
CA SER A 105 23.75 -0.09 13.13
C SER A 105 23.40 1.05 14.08
N VAL A 106 22.27 0.93 14.80
CA VAL A 106 21.76 1.95 15.73
C VAL A 106 21.76 1.49 17.20
N SER A 107 22.42 0.38 17.53
CA SER A 107 22.48 -0.19 18.88
C SER A 107 21.08 -0.37 19.53
N PRO A 108 20.23 -1.22 18.94
CA PRO A 108 18.83 -1.35 19.33
C PRO A 108 18.71 -1.96 20.73
N ASN A 109 17.64 -1.60 21.43
CA ASN A 109 17.28 -2.23 22.70
C ASN A 109 16.54 -3.57 22.46
N PRO A 110 16.34 -4.41 23.50
CA PRO A 110 15.68 -5.71 23.34
C PRO A 110 14.24 -5.70 22.79
N GLU A 111 13.52 -4.57 22.90
CA GLU A 111 12.15 -4.41 22.38
C GLU A 111 12.16 -4.04 20.87
N GLU A 112 13.29 -3.53 20.36
CA GLU A 112 13.48 -3.13 18.96
C GLU A 112 14.02 -4.26 18.07
N VAL A 113 14.04 -5.49 18.59
CA VAL A 113 14.42 -6.72 17.88
C VAL A 113 13.45 -7.83 18.24
N ILE A 114 13.30 -8.84 17.38
CA ILE A 114 12.48 -10.01 17.73
C ILE A 114 13.38 -11.10 18.31
N THR A 115 13.17 -11.48 19.56
CA THR A 115 13.93 -12.55 20.24
C THR A 115 13.17 -13.88 20.27
N GLY A 116 13.88 -15.00 20.31
CA GLY A 116 13.30 -16.31 20.55
C GLY A 116 14.32 -17.30 21.12
N THR A 117 13.84 -18.47 21.56
CA THR A 117 14.70 -19.49 22.18
C THR A 117 14.25 -20.90 21.79
N PHE A 118 15.18 -21.71 21.29
CA PHE A 118 14.94 -23.12 21.03
C PHE A 118 15.39 -23.96 22.22
N PRO A 119 14.51 -24.81 22.80
CA PRO A 119 14.92 -25.71 23.86
C PRO A 119 15.80 -26.83 23.31
N GLU A 120 16.66 -27.40 24.16
CA GLU A 120 17.48 -28.55 23.83
C GLU A 120 16.59 -29.73 23.40
N LYS A 121 16.92 -30.34 22.26
CA LYS A 121 16.21 -31.52 21.76
C LYS A 121 17.17 -32.67 21.57
N ASN A 122 17.08 -33.66 22.47
CA ASN A 122 17.92 -34.85 22.52
C ASN A 122 17.82 -35.78 21.29
N LYS A 123 16.91 -35.52 20.34
CA LYS A 123 16.73 -36.32 19.11
C LYS A 123 16.62 -35.39 17.91
N GLY A 124 17.61 -35.48 17.00
CA GLY A 124 17.97 -34.62 15.85
C GLY A 124 16.92 -34.23 14.80
N GLY A 125 15.67 -33.99 15.19
CA GLY A 125 14.64 -33.40 14.34
C GLY A 125 14.66 -31.88 14.40
N TRP A 126 14.37 -31.24 13.27
CA TRP A 126 14.19 -29.79 13.18
C TRP A 126 13.11 -29.29 14.15
N GLN A 127 13.33 -28.10 14.68
CA GLN A 127 12.36 -27.27 15.38
C GLN A 127 12.18 -25.99 14.55
N SER A 128 10.98 -25.42 14.58
CA SER A 128 10.69 -24.15 13.93
C SER A 128 10.01 -23.19 14.89
N GLN A 129 10.30 -21.91 14.73
CA GLN A 129 9.56 -20.80 15.32
C GLN A 129 9.12 -19.85 14.22
N GLU A 130 7.99 -19.19 14.43
CA GLU A 130 7.39 -18.26 13.49
C GLU A 130 7.22 -16.88 14.15
N PRO A 131 8.31 -16.16 14.47
CA PRO A 131 8.24 -14.78 14.91
C PRO A 131 7.39 -13.93 13.96
N SER A 132 6.47 -13.16 14.53
CA SER A 132 5.58 -12.25 13.81
C SER A 132 6.07 -10.81 13.86
N PHE A 133 5.70 -10.04 12.85
CA PHE A 133 5.91 -8.60 12.76
C PHE A 133 4.73 -7.96 12.03
N THR A 134 4.63 -6.63 12.09
CA THR A 134 3.62 -5.87 11.37
C THR A 134 4.25 -4.73 10.59
N VAL A 135 3.84 -4.60 9.33
CA VAL A 135 4.09 -3.43 8.50
C VAL A 135 2.89 -2.50 8.64
N GLN A 136 3.14 -1.23 8.93
CA GLN A 136 2.12 -0.20 9.11
C GLN A 136 2.46 1.03 8.26
N ILE A 137 1.56 1.41 7.35
CA ILE A 137 1.69 2.64 6.57
C ILE A 137 1.60 3.84 7.52
N ALA A 138 2.55 4.76 7.42
CA ALA A 138 2.52 6.01 8.17
C ALA A 138 1.34 6.86 7.69
N GLY A 139 0.64 7.57 8.57
CA GLY A 139 -0.51 8.40 8.18
C GLY A 139 -0.15 9.50 7.17
N GLY A 140 -1.08 9.88 6.30
CA GLY A 140 -0.87 10.94 5.31
C GLY A 140 -1.79 10.85 4.10
N VAL A 141 -1.56 11.70 3.10
CA VAL A 141 -2.15 11.58 1.76
C VAL A 141 -1.32 10.59 0.97
N PHE A 142 -1.95 9.54 0.42
CA PHE A 142 -1.25 8.46 -0.28
C PHE A 142 -1.52 8.52 -1.77
N LEU A 143 -0.51 8.83 -2.57
CA LEU A 143 -0.62 8.78 -4.02
C LEU A 143 -0.91 7.34 -4.49
N GLN A 144 -1.84 7.20 -5.44
CA GLN A 144 -2.10 5.90 -6.07
C GLN A 144 -0.82 5.32 -6.69
N GLY A 145 -0.61 4.01 -6.58
CA GLY A 145 0.61 3.39 -7.09
C GLY A 145 0.87 2.00 -6.52
N ASN A 146 1.90 1.35 -7.06
CA ASN A 146 2.48 0.14 -6.48
C ASN A 146 3.85 0.51 -5.93
N TYR A 147 4.02 0.36 -4.63
CA TYR A 147 5.24 0.71 -3.92
C TYR A 147 5.92 -0.56 -3.46
N ASP A 148 7.24 -0.62 -3.62
CA ASP A 148 8.05 -1.76 -3.21
C ASP A 148 9.22 -1.30 -2.34
N ASP A 149 9.63 -2.15 -1.40
CA ASP A 149 10.86 -2.03 -0.63
C ASP A 149 11.44 -3.42 -0.31
N GLY A 150 12.75 -3.46 -0.10
CA GLY A 150 13.45 -4.66 0.35
C GLY A 150 14.14 -4.39 1.68
N VAL A 151 13.69 -5.06 2.74
CA VAL A 151 14.30 -4.94 4.07
C VAL A 151 15.20 -6.14 4.33
N THR A 152 16.48 -5.91 4.60
CA THR A 152 17.37 -6.98 5.04
C THR A 152 17.00 -7.42 6.45
N VAL A 153 16.67 -8.69 6.62
CA VAL A 153 16.47 -9.32 7.92
C VAL A 153 17.69 -10.17 8.26
N SER A 154 18.33 -9.90 9.38
CA SER A 154 19.51 -10.66 9.83
C SER A 154 19.17 -11.51 11.04
N LEU A 155 19.62 -12.77 11.01
CA LEU A 155 19.49 -13.74 12.08
C LEU A 155 20.80 -13.87 12.83
N TYR A 156 20.72 -13.73 14.15
CA TYR A 156 21.84 -13.89 15.05
C TYR A 156 21.55 -14.99 16.06
N GLN A 157 22.58 -15.76 16.38
CA GLN A 157 22.58 -16.72 17.48
C GLN A 157 23.11 -16.02 18.74
N GLY A 158 22.40 -16.14 19.86
CA GLY A 158 22.76 -15.55 21.16
C GLY A 158 21.86 -14.39 21.57
N THR A 159 22.46 -13.41 22.27
CA THR A 159 21.78 -12.23 22.82
C THR A 159 22.40 -10.95 22.26
N LEU A 160 21.74 -9.80 22.39
CA LEU A 160 22.27 -8.52 21.90
C LEU A 160 23.67 -8.17 22.47
N SER A 161 24.01 -8.65 23.66
CA SER A 161 25.32 -8.42 24.29
C SER A 161 26.40 -9.45 23.89
N ASN A 162 26.00 -10.59 23.34
CA ASN A 162 26.89 -11.68 22.97
C ASN A 162 26.25 -12.53 21.87
N TYR A 163 26.67 -12.30 20.63
CA TYR A 163 26.03 -12.89 19.45
C TYR A 163 27.03 -13.35 18.40
N THR A 164 26.53 -14.20 17.50
CA THR A 164 27.20 -14.58 16.26
C THR A 164 26.21 -14.42 15.10
N PHE A 165 26.64 -13.75 14.03
CA PHE A 165 25.86 -13.65 12.80
C PHE A 165 25.70 -15.04 12.18
N VAL A 166 24.49 -15.39 11.77
CA VAL A 166 24.19 -16.69 11.15
C VAL A 166 23.94 -16.51 9.67
N GLU A 167 22.90 -15.77 9.31
CA GLU A 167 22.54 -15.48 7.93
C GLU A 167 21.62 -14.27 7.82
N SER A 168 21.37 -13.84 6.59
CA SER A 168 20.43 -12.76 6.28
C SER A 168 19.56 -13.14 5.09
N THR A 169 18.33 -12.62 5.07
CA THR A 169 17.40 -12.74 3.94
C THR A 169 16.78 -11.38 3.62
N THR A 170 16.15 -11.24 2.47
CA THR A 170 15.36 -10.06 2.10
C THR A 170 13.89 -10.31 2.43
N LEU A 171 13.28 -9.39 3.16
CA LEU A 171 11.85 -9.25 3.31
C LEU A 171 11.35 -8.31 2.21
N ASP A 172 10.63 -8.86 1.24
CA ASP A 172 10.01 -8.09 0.16
C ASP A 172 8.70 -7.49 0.68
N ILE A 173 8.62 -6.16 0.72
CA ILE A 173 7.44 -5.42 1.16
C ILE A 173 6.85 -4.74 -0.05
N SER A 174 5.56 -4.97 -0.30
CA SER A 174 4.84 -4.35 -1.41
C SER A 174 3.53 -3.76 -0.93
N ALA A 175 3.16 -2.59 -1.44
CA ALA A 175 1.90 -1.94 -1.12
C ALA A 175 1.24 -1.41 -2.39
N ARG A 176 -0.05 -1.74 -2.58
CA ARG A 176 -0.89 -1.20 -3.64
C ARG A 176 -1.83 -0.15 -3.05
N VAL A 177 -1.58 1.10 -3.38
CA VAL A 177 -2.49 2.22 -3.08
C VAL A 177 -3.48 2.35 -4.23
N ARG A 178 -4.75 2.01 -3.97
CA ARG A 178 -5.80 2.07 -4.98
C ARG A 178 -6.17 3.53 -5.32
N PRO A 179 -6.63 3.79 -6.56
CA PRO A 179 -7.23 5.08 -6.88
C PRO A 179 -8.47 5.30 -6.02
N VAL A 180 -8.57 6.50 -5.45
CA VAL A 180 -9.73 7.02 -4.73
C VAL A 180 -10.13 8.31 -5.43
N LEU A 181 -11.42 8.42 -5.75
CA LEU A 181 -12.01 9.59 -6.36
C LEU A 181 -13.41 9.78 -5.80
N GLU A 182 -13.63 10.92 -5.17
CA GLU A 182 -14.89 11.29 -4.55
C GLU A 182 -15.25 12.72 -4.95
N LEU A 183 -16.54 13.03 -5.00
CA LEU A 183 -17.03 14.36 -5.30
C LEU A 183 -18.18 14.72 -4.36
N ALA A 184 -18.33 16.01 -4.13
CA ALA A 184 -19.49 16.61 -3.48
C ALA A 184 -19.85 17.92 -4.17
N ILE A 185 -21.14 18.25 -4.23
CA ILE A 185 -21.64 19.56 -4.67
C ILE A 185 -22.34 20.18 -3.47
N VAL A 186 -21.82 21.34 -3.03
CA VAL A 186 -22.21 21.97 -1.76
C VAL A 186 -22.51 23.45 -1.96
N GLU A 187 -23.11 24.07 -0.94
CA GLU A 187 -23.27 25.52 -0.88
C GLU A 187 -21.88 26.20 -0.94
N PRO A 188 -21.79 27.46 -1.43
CA PRO A 188 -20.53 28.21 -1.44
C PRO A 188 -19.85 28.23 -0.06
N GLY A 189 -18.61 27.77 0.00
CA GLY A 189 -17.82 27.63 1.24
C GLY A 189 -18.17 26.40 2.11
N GLY A 190 -19.15 25.59 1.73
CA GLY A 190 -19.59 24.41 2.47
C GLY A 190 -18.51 23.32 2.59
N PHE A 191 -18.56 22.52 3.65
CA PHE A 191 -17.64 21.39 3.86
C PHE A 191 -17.94 20.24 2.90
N PHE A 192 -16.91 19.45 2.56
CA PHE A 192 -17.09 18.23 1.79
C PHE A 192 -18.00 17.24 2.54
N ASP A 193 -19.03 16.76 1.85
CA ASP A 193 -19.98 15.76 2.32
C ASP A 193 -20.20 14.76 1.19
N GLU A 194 -19.68 13.55 1.35
CA GLU A 194 -19.74 12.48 0.34
C GLU A 194 -21.16 12.09 -0.07
N THR A 195 -22.16 12.43 0.75
CA THR A 195 -23.57 12.15 0.46
C THR A 195 -24.22 13.21 -0.43
N ARG A 196 -23.60 14.38 -0.56
CA ARG A 196 -24.12 15.49 -1.38
C ARG A 196 -23.56 15.43 -2.79
N THR A 197 -24.11 14.55 -3.61
CA THR A 197 -23.74 14.40 -5.02
C THR A 197 -24.64 15.17 -5.98
N ASN A 198 -25.60 15.93 -5.45
CA ASN A 198 -26.51 16.80 -6.20
C ASN A 198 -26.73 18.11 -5.45
N TYR A 199 -27.07 19.16 -6.20
CA TYR A 199 -27.37 20.48 -5.67
C TYR A 199 -28.33 21.20 -6.62
N THR A 200 -29.29 21.94 -6.07
CA THR A 200 -30.25 22.73 -6.85
C THR A 200 -29.97 24.21 -6.66
N ILE A 201 -29.69 24.90 -7.77
CA ILE A 201 -29.65 26.36 -7.81
C ILE A 201 -31.07 26.83 -8.13
N ASP A 202 -31.72 27.46 -7.16
CA ASP A 202 -33.03 28.06 -7.32
C ASP A 202 -32.89 29.59 -7.42
N PHE A 203 -33.28 30.15 -8.56
CA PHE A 203 -33.28 31.58 -8.80
C PHE A 203 -34.56 32.28 -8.29
N GLY A 204 -35.59 31.51 -7.89
CA GLY A 204 -36.91 32.03 -7.55
C GLY A 204 -37.52 32.80 -8.73
N ILE A 205 -37.66 34.11 -8.57
CA ILE A 205 -38.07 34.98 -9.68
C ILE A 205 -36.82 35.38 -10.45
N ILE A 206 -36.69 34.83 -11.67
CA ILE A 206 -35.57 35.14 -12.55
C ILE A 206 -35.61 36.61 -12.97
N SER A 207 -34.48 37.29 -12.84
CA SER A 207 -34.23 38.62 -13.39
C SER A 207 -32.96 38.61 -14.25
N PRO A 208 -32.80 39.56 -15.20
CA PRO A 208 -31.54 39.71 -15.90
C PRO A 208 -30.37 39.91 -14.93
N ALA A 209 -29.24 39.25 -15.19
CA ALA A 209 -28.06 39.21 -14.33
C ALA A 209 -28.27 38.54 -12.96
N SER A 210 -29.31 37.71 -12.80
CA SER A 210 -29.42 36.81 -11.65
C SER A 210 -28.25 35.82 -11.65
N VAL A 211 -27.62 35.64 -10.48
CA VAL A 211 -26.48 34.74 -10.30
C VAL A 211 -26.80 33.72 -9.22
N GLY A 212 -26.51 32.46 -9.51
CA GLY A 212 -26.61 31.33 -8.60
C GLY A 212 -25.27 30.65 -8.45
N ASN A 213 -24.93 30.22 -7.23
CA ASN A 213 -23.60 29.69 -6.92
C ASN A 213 -23.69 28.34 -6.22
N ALA A 214 -22.68 27.52 -6.46
CA ALA A 214 -22.41 26.29 -5.73
C ALA A 214 -20.88 26.05 -5.72
N ASP A 215 -20.42 25.07 -4.95
CA ASP A 215 -19.06 24.59 -5.02
C ASP A 215 -19.04 23.11 -5.35
N LEU A 216 -18.28 22.74 -6.38
CA LEU A 216 -17.87 21.35 -6.59
C LEU A 216 -16.59 21.11 -5.77
N VAL A 217 -16.60 20.11 -4.90
CA VAL A 217 -15.42 19.71 -4.12
C VAL A 217 -15.04 18.29 -4.53
N VAL A 218 -13.81 18.11 -5.00
CA VAL A 218 -13.28 16.80 -5.44
C VAL A 218 -12.20 16.34 -4.49
N ARG A 219 -12.22 15.07 -4.10
CA ARG A 219 -11.12 14.39 -3.42
C ARG A 219 -10.54 13.33 -4.33
N SER A 220 -9.24 13.37 -4.57
CA SER A 220 -8.55 12.33 -5.31
C SER A 220 -7.13 12.14 -4.84
N ASN A 221 -6.68 10.89 -4.85
CA ASN A 221 -5.28 10.55 -4.63
C ASN A 221 -4.50 10.25 -5.92
N GLY A 222 -5.10 10.59 -7.07
CA GLY A 222 -4.53 10.46 -8.40
C GLY A 222 -4.90 11.63 -9.28
N LEU A 223 -4.58 11.51 -10.57
CA LEU A 223 -5.03 12.46 -11.59
C LEU A 223 -6.50 12.20 -11.93
N PHE A 224 -7.22 13.27 -12.21
CA PHE A 224 -8.61 13.22 -12.64
C PHE A 224 -8.93 14.30 -13.67
N SER A 225 -10.09 14.16 -14.32
CA SER A 225 -10.70 15.16 -15.17
C SER A 225 -12.13 15.45 -14.72
N ILE A 226 -12.59 16.67 -14.98
CA ILE A 226 -13.98 17.10 -14.78
C ILE A 226 -14.56 17.37 -16.16
N SER A 227 -15.75 16.82 -16.40
CA SER A 227 -16.54 17.07 -17.59
C SER A 227 -17.98 17.38 -17.24
N MET A 228 -18.65 18.14 -18.10
CA MET A 228 -20.00 18.64 -17.87
C MET A 228 -20.85 18.49 -19.13
N SER A 229 -22.14 18.28 -18.95
CA SER A 229 -23.14 18.32 -20.02
C SER A 229 -24.47 18.86 -19.50
N SER A 230 -25.16 19.63 -20.33
CA SER A 230 -26.53 20.07 -20.09
C SER A 230 -27.50 19.18 -20.86
N GLN A 231 -28.61 18.80 -20.23
CA GLN A 231 -29.70 18.09 -20.89
C GLN A 231 -30.30 18.91 -22.05
N ASN A 232 -30.30 20.23 -21.91
CA ASN A 232 -30.97 21.18 -22.80
C ASN A 232 -29.99 22.18 -23.44
N ALA A 233 -28.74 21.78 -23.65
CA ALA A 233 -27.72 22.54 -24.37
C ALA A 233 -27.51 23.99 -23.88
N GLY A 234 -27.47 24.19 -22.56
CA GLY A 234 -27.25 25.52 -21.95
C GLY A 234 -28.52 26.38 -21.85
N GLN A 235 -29.69 25.75 -21.86
CA GLN A 235 -30.98 26.44 -21.78
C GLN A 235 -31.90 25.79 -20.76
N MET A 236 -32.56 26.59 -19.93
CA MET A 236 -33.69 26.12 -19.15
C MET A 236 -34.95 26.10 -20.03
N ILE A 237 -35.65 24.98 -20.05
CA ILE A 237 -36.86 24.78 -20.86
C ILE A 237 -38.10 24.97 -19.99
N HIS A 238 -39.13 25.58 -20.56
CA HIS A 238 -40.42 25.76 -19.89
C HIS A 238 -41.04 24.42 -19.49
N SER A 239 -41.70 24.37 -18.32
CA SER A 239 -42.28 23.15 -17.77
C SER A 239 -43.49 22.62 -18.54
N ASP A 240 -44.19 23.48 -19.28
CA ASP A 240 -45.23 23.07 -20.23
C ASP A 240 -44.59 22.64 -21.56
N PRO A 241 -44.66 21.35 -21.96
CA PRO A 241 -44.07 20.86 -23.20
C PRO A 241 -44.65 21.48 -24.49
N ALA A 242 -45.81 22.14 -24.41
CA ALA A 242 -46.42 22.84 -25.54
C ALA A 242 -45.85 24.26 -25.74
N ASP A 243 -45.17 24.82 -24.75
CA ASP A 243 -44.53 26.14 -24.84
C ASP A 243 -43.06 25.99 -25.24
N PRO A 244 -42.63 26.52 -26.41
CA PRO A 244 -41.26 26.40 -26.88
C PRO A 244 -40.30 27.42 -26.23
N SER A 245 -40.76 28.22 -25.26
CA SER A 245 -39.93 29.23 -24.60
C SER A 245 -38.77 28.59 -23.85
N THR A 246 -37.61 29.23 -23.92
CA THR A 246 -36.42 28.85 -23.17
C THR A 246 -35.75 30.07 -22.55
N ILE A 247 -34.95 29.83 -21.52
CA ILE A 247 -34.10 30.83 -20.87
C ILE A 247 -32.65 30.35 -20.97
N PRO A 248 -31.78 31.02 -21.74
CA PRO A 248 -30.36 30.67 -21.77
C PRO A 248 -29.69 31.04 -20.44
N TYR A 249 -28.59 30.36 -20.12
CA TYR A 249 -27.71 30.71 -19.00
C TYR A 249 -26.25 30.50 -19.38
N ASP A 250 -25.37 31.21 -18.70
CA ASP A 250 -23.93 31.01 -18.77
C ASP A 250 -23.47 30.24 -17.53
N LEU A 251 -22.78 29.11 -17.73
CA LEU A 251 -22.18 28.32 -16.64
C LEU A 251 -20.68 28.60 -16.58
N TYR A 252 -20.16 28.85 -15.39
CA TYR A 252 -18.74 29.03 -15.13
C TYR A 252 -18.21 28.00 -14.14
N LEU A 253 -16.99 27.50 -14.38
CA LEU A 253 -16.18 26.73 -13.45
C LEU A 253 -14.88 27.49 -13.20
N ASN A 254 -14.58 27.84 -11.95
CA ASN A 254 -13.43 28.69 -11.61
C ASN A 254 -13.40 30.00 -12.45
N SER A 255 -14.56 30.61 -12.67
CA SER A 255 -14.74 31.80 -13.55
C SER A 255 -14.46 31.57 -15.05
N GLY A 256 -14.13 30.35 -15.47
CA GLY A 256 -14.02 29.98 -16.88
C GLY A 256 -15.38 29.58 -17.45
N LEU A 257 -15.80 30.22 -18.55
CA LEU A 257 -17.05 29.87 -19.24
C LEU A 257 -17.01 28.44 -19.75
N VAL A 258 -18.05 27.67 -19.45
CA VAL A 258 -18.26 26.30 -19.91
C VAL A 258 -19.25 26.32 -21.06
N ASP A 259 -18.78 26.01 -22.27
CA ASP A 259 -19.65 25.93 -23.45
C ASP A 259 -20.50 24.65 -23.43
N LEU A 260 -21.76 24.80 -23.05
CA LEU A 260 -22.75 23.72 -23.04
C LEU A 260 -23.66 23.71 -24.28
N SER A 261 -23.41 24.57 -25.27
CA SER A 261 -24.33 24.81 -26.41
C SER A 261 -24.58 23.60 -27.31
N SER A 262 -23.73 22.56 -27.22
CA SER A 262 -23.91 21.31 -27.96
C SER A 262 -24.81 20.27 -27.25
N GLY A 263 -25.06 20.44 -25.95
CA GLY A 263 -25.65 19.41 -25.08
C GLY A 263 -24.76 18.18 -24.84
N GLY A 264 -23.62 18.07 -25.53
CA GLY A 264 -22.66 16.99 -25.35
C GLY A 264 -21.79 17.18 -24.11
N THR A 265 -21.05 16.12 -23.75
CA THR A 265 -20.05 16.16 -22.68
C THR A 265 -18.82 16.96 -23.12
N VAL A 266 -18.48 17.98 -22.33
CA VAL A 266 -17.30 18.82 -22.54
C VAL A 266 -16.36 18.65 -21.34
N THR A 267 -15.07 18.36 -21.60
CA THR A 267 -14.06 18.34 -20.55
C THR A 267 -13.66 19.77 -20.21
N VAL A 268 -13.82 20.15 -18.96
CA VAL A 268 -13.63 21.53 -18.47
C VAL A 268 -12.36 21.69 -17.63
N LEU A 269 -11.84 20.58 -17.08
CA LEU A 269 -10.65 20.59 -16.26
C LEU A 269 -9.92 19.25 -16.30
N SER A 270 -8.59 19.30 -16.32
CA SER A 270 -7.71 18.16 -16.06
C SER A 270 -6.78 18.52 -14.90
N SER A 271 -6.86 17.77 -13.80
CA SER A 271 -6.04 17.99 -12.62
C SER A 271 -4.56 17.80 -12.93
N GLN A 272 -3.68 18.48 -12.19
CA GLN A 272 -2.23 18.32 -12.31
C GLN A 272 -1.63 17.42 -11.22
N GLY A 273 -2.45 16.92 -10.29
CA GLY A 273 -2.01 16.11 -9.16
C GLY A 273 -3.19 15.68 -8.28
N PRO A 274 -2.90 14.99 -7.17
CA PRO A 274 -3.91 14.65 -6.16
C PRO A 274 -4.48 15.92 -5.52
N THR A 275 -5.54 15.76 -4.75
CA THR A 275 -6.08 16.81 -3.90
C THR A 275 -5.64 16.63 -2.45
N GLU A 276 -5.82 17.67 -1.64
CA GLU A 276 -5.74 17.55 -0.19
C GLU A 276 -6.86 16.65 0.36
N ILE A 277 -6.70 16.16 1.60
CA ILE A 277 -7.71 15.34 2.29
C ILE A 277 -9.03 16.08 2.52
N THR A 278 -9.00 17.41 2.57
CA THR A 278 -10.20 18.25 2.65
C THR A 278 -10.92 18.37 1.31
N GLY A 279 -10.27 18.01 0.21
CA GLY A 279 -10.73 18.16 -1.17
C GLY A 279 -10.31 19.48 -1.79
N GLN A 280 -10.20 19.48 -3.12
CA GLN A 280 -10.00 20.67 -3.93
C GLN A 280 -11.36 21.25 -4.33
N ARG A 281 -11.52 22.56 -4.14
CA ARG A 281 -12.75 23.29 -4.47
C ARG A 281 -12.69 23.89 -5.86
N TYR A 282 -13.82 23.82 -6.55
CA TYR A 282 -14.07 24.42 -7.85
C TYR A 282 -15.40 25.19 -7.81
N PRO A 283 -15.38 26.53 -7.65
CA PRO A 283 -16.58 27.33 -7.67
C PRO A 283 -17.36 27.18 -8.97
N LEU A 284 -18.66 26.96 -8.83
CA LEU A 284 -19.64 26.93 -9.89
C LEU A 284 -20.49 28.20 -9.81
N GLU A 285 -20.65 28.87 -10.94
CA GLU A 285 -21.51 30.04 -11.07
C GLU A 285 -22.42 29.85 -12.27
N VAL A 286 -23.71 30.11 -12.11
CA VAL A 286 -24.69 30.15 -13.18
C VAL A 286 -25.23 31.58 -13.25
N GLU A 287 -25.03 32.24 -14.38
CA GLU A 287 -25.52 33.59 -14.63
C GLU A 287 -26.65 33.53 -15.66
N ILE A 288 -27.72 34.27 -15.38
CA ILE A 288 -28.77 34.52 -16.36
C ILE A 288 -28.43 35.81 -17.11
N PRO A 289 -28.13 35.76 -18.42
CA PRO A 289 -27.80 36.95 -19.20
C PRO A 289 -29.03 37.86 -19.36
N GLN A 290 -28.90 38.89 -20.19
CA GLN A 290 -30.06 39.71 -20.55
C GLN A 290 -31.14 38.85 -21.20
N LEU A 291 -32.35 38.92 -20.65
CA LEU A 291 -33.49 38.14 -21.09
C LEU A 291 -34.23 38.83 -22.24
N GLY A 292 -34.82 38.02 -23.11
CA GLY A 292 -35.88 38.47 -24.01
C GLY A 292 -37.23 38.59 -23.28
N PHE A 293 -38.29 38.11 -23.93
CA PHE A 293 -39.63 38.02 -23.35
C PHE A 293 -40.10 36.56 -23.29
N PRO A 294 -39.49 35.69 -22.46
CA PRO A 294 -39.98 34.32 -22.28
C PRO A 294 -41.39 34.33 -21.69
N THR A 295 -42.20 33.32 -22.00
CA THR A 295 -43.53 33.16 -21.38
C THR A 295 -43.42 33.02 -19.87
N GLU A 296 -44.42 33.49 -19.12
CA GLU A 296 -44.48 33.27 -17.67
C GLU A 296 -44.59 31.78 -17.34
N GLY A 297 -43.82 31.31 -16.35
CA GLY A 297 -43.89 29.93 -15.88
C GLY A 297 -42.60 29.46 -15.23
N SER A 298 -42.50 28.14 -15.04
CA SER A 298 -41.32 27.50 -14.46
C SER A 298 -40.40 26.99 -15.56
N TYR A 299 -39.11 27.17 -15.37
CA TYR A 299 -38.06 26.74 -16.30
C TYR A 299 -37.05 25.89 -15.56
N SER A 300 -36.52 24.86 -16.21
CA SER A 300 -35.47 24.03 -15.61
C SER A 300 -34.52 23.44 -16.64
N ASP A 301 -33.32 23.11 -16.17
CA ASP A 301 -32.34 22.29 -16.86
C ASP A 301 -31.65 21.37 -15.85
N SER A 302 -31.00 20.31 -16.33
CA SER A 302 -30.20 19.40 -15.54
C SER A 302 -28.78 19.36 -16.08
N ILE A 303 -27.81 19.70 -15.22
CA ILE A 303 -26.39 19.59 -15.51
C ILE A 303 -25.85 18.31 -14.90
N THR A 304 -25.22 17.48 -15.73
CA THR A 304 -24.45 16.33 -15.25
C THR A 304 -22.99 16.71 -15.18
N ILE A 305 -22.41 16.61 -13.98
CA ILE A 305 -20.97 16.76 -13.74
C ILE A 305 -20.39 15.35 -13.59
N THR A 306 -19.40 15.01 -14.41
CA THR A 306 -18.67 13.75 -14.31
C THR A 306 -17.23 14.02 -13.92
N VAL A 307 -16.79 13.40 -12.84
CA VAL A 307 -15.38 13.38 -12.44
C VAL A 307 -14.84 11.98 -12.69
N ALA A 308 -13.75 11.87 -13.44
CA ALA A 308 -13.17 10.59 -13.84
C ALA A 308 -11.68 10.54 -13.50
N ALA A 309 -11.22 9.40 -12.97
CA ALA A 309 -9.79 9.16 -12.74
C ALA A 309 -9.09 8.92 -14.09
N ASN A 310 -7.88 9.45 -14.23
CA ASN A 310 -7.06 9.35 -15.44
C ASN A 310 -5.97 8.28 -15.30
#